data_AF-A0A961N3N9-F1
#
_entry.id   AF-A0A961N3N9-F1
#
_cell.length_a   1.000
_cell.length_b   1.000
_cell.length_c   1.000
_cell.angle_alpha   90.00
_cell.angle_beta   90.00
_cell.angle_gamma   90.00
#
_symmetry.space_group_name_H-M   'P 1'
#
loop_
_entity.id
_entity.type
_entity.pdbx_description
1 polymer ?
#
loop_
_entity_poly.entity_id
_entity_poly.type
_entity_poly.pdbx_seq_one_letter_code
_entity_poly.pdbx_strand_id
1 'polypeptide(L)'
;MRALIVVALTVAGPTSPALAANAIQGRNLAKLYCARCHAIDKVSPSPLRIAPPFRDLHLMYPVETLEESLAEGIMTGHPTMPQFRFDPDQISDFILFLKSLE
;
A
#
# COMPACT_ATOMS: atom_id res chain seq x y z
N MET A 1 11.82 -47.51 35.36
CA MET A 1 11.85 -46.09 34.95
C MET A 1 11.99 -46.06 33.43
N ARG A 2 10.90 -45.83 32.68
CA ARG A 2 10.92 -45.71 31.21
C ARG A 2 10.78 -44.23 30.87
N ALA A 3 11.85 -43.62 30.40
CA ALA A 3 11.83 -42.26 29.88
C ALA A 3 11.20 -42.29 28.48
N LEU A 4 10.09 -41.57 28.31
CA LEU A 4 9.48 -41.32 27.01
C LEU A 4 10.15 -40.08 26.41
N ILE A 5 10.86 -40.26 25.31
CA ILE A 5 11.43 -39.16 24.52
C ILE A 5 10.36 -38.71 23.53
N VAL A 6 9.87 -37.48 23.71
CA VAL A 6 8.98 -36.81 22.75
C VAL A 6 9.87 -36.09 21.74
N VAL A 7 9.91 -36.58 20.50
CA VAL A 7 10.56 -35.89 19.39
C VAL A 7 9.62 -34.81 18.89
N ALA A 8 9.94 -33.54 19.19
CA ALA A 8 9.23 -32.40 18.63
C ALA A 8 9.67 -32.21 17.17
N LEU A 9 8.75 -32.48 16.24
CA LEU A 9 8.94 -32.29 14.81
C LEU A 9 8.70 -30.80 14.48
N THR A 10 9.77 -30.02 14.34
CA THR A 10 9.66 -28.63 13.87
C THR A 10 9.42 -28.62 12.37
N VAL A 11 8.17 -28.41 11.95
CA VAL A 11 7.81 -28.20 10.55
C VAL A 11 8.27 -26.79 10.14
N ALA A 12 9.39 -26.71 9.43
CA ALA A 12 9.79 -25.49 8.72
C ALA A 12 8.94 -25.36 7.45
N GLY A 13 7.95 -24.46 7.47
CA GLY A 13 7.17 -24.12 6.29
C GLY A 13 7.99 -23.35 5.24
N PRO A 14 7.58 -23.33 3.96
CA PRO A 14 8.31 -22.64 2.92
C PRO A 14 8.19 -21.11 3.13
N THR A 15 9.31 -20.47 3.41
CA THR A 15 9.43 -19.00 3.36
C THR A 15 9.43 -18.59 1.90
N SER A 16 8.30 -18.09 1.39
CA SER A 16 8.30 -17.43 0.09
C SER A 16 9.17 -16.16 0.20
N PRO A 17 10.12 -15.92 -0.71
CA PRO A 17 10.88 -14.69 -0.68
C PRO A 17 9.90 -13.53 -0.89
N ALA A 18 9.78 -12.65 0.09
CA ALA A 18 9.09 -11.39 -0.11
C ALA A 18 9.81 -10.64 -1.23
N LEU A 19 9.11 -10.37 -2.34
CA LEU A 19 9.65 -9.51 -3.39
C LEU A 19 9.86 -8.12 -2.77
N ALA A 20 11.03 -7.52 -3.05
CA ALA A 20 11.28 -6.15 -2.62
C ALA A 20 10.28 -5.20 -3.30
N ALA A 21 9.75 -4.26 -2.54
CA ALA A 21 8.80 -3.27 -3.05
C ALA A 21 9.38 -2.47 -4.23
N ASN A 22 8.52 -2.10 -5.16
CA ASN A 22 8.85 -1.48 -6.44
C ASN A 22 8.02 -0.20 -6.68
N ALA A 23 8.66 0.96 -6.51
CA ALA A 23 8.04 2.27 -6.69
C ALA A 23 7.47 2.50 -8.11
N ILE A 24 8.02 1.84 -9.14
CA ILE A 24 7.51 1.96 -10.51
C ILE A 24 6.14 1.27 -10.61
N GLN A 25 6.00 0.09 -10.00
CA GLN A 25 4.71 -0.60 -9.92
C GLN A 25 3.71 0.18 -9.07
N GLY A 26 4.13 0.73 -7.94
CA GLY A 26 3.30 1.62 -7.12
C GLY A 26 2.78 2.82 -7.90
N ARG A 27 3.63 3.46 -8.73
CA ARG A 27 3.22 4.54 -9.63
C ARG A 27 2.20 4.05 -10.67
N ASN A 28 2.35 2.84 -11.20
CA ASN A 28 1.41 2.29 -12.17
C ASN A 28 0.03 2.01 -11.54
N LEU A 29 0.00 1.49 -10.31
CA LEU A 29 -1.21 1.36 -9.53
C LEU A 29 -1.87 2.74 -9.30
N ALA A 30 -1.09 3.75 -8.89
CA ALA A 30 -1.61 5.11 -8.74
C ALA A 30 -2.19 5.69 -10.03
N LYS A 31 -1.55 5.44 -11.18
CA LYS A 31 -2.09 5.82 -12.50
C LYS A 31 -3.43 5.15 -12.78
N LEU A 32 -3.53 3.86 -12.53
CA LEU A 32 -4.71 3.07 -12.86
C LEU A 32 -5.92 3.39 -11.95
N TYR A 33 -5.68 3.51 -10.65
CA TYR A 33 -6.76 3.59 -9.66
C TYR A 33 -7.02 5.01 -9.15
N CYS A 34 -6.01 5.90 -9.12
CA CYS A 34 -6.07 7.15 -8.38
C CYS A 34 -6.00 8.40 -9.25
N ALA A 35 -5.30 8.34 -10.39
CA ALA A 35 -4.94 9.52 -11.20
C ALA A 35 -6.12 10.22 -11.88
N ARG A 36 -7.30 9.60 -11.91
CA ARG A 36 -8.54 10.27 -12.34
C ARG A 36 -8.96 11.42 -11.42
N CYS A 37 -8.51 11.40 -10.16
CA CYS A 37 -8.87 12.38 -9.15
C CYS A 37 -7.64 13.09 -8.59
N HIS A 38 -6.57 12.37 -8.30
CA HIS A 38 -5.37 12.90 -7.65
C HIS A 38 -4.26 13.17 -8.64
N ALA A 39 -3.50 14.25 -8.45
CA ALA A 39 -2.21 14.38 -9.11
C ALA A 39 -1.19 13.44 -8.45
N ILE A 40 -0.41 12.75 -9.28
CA ILE A 40 0.57 11.72 -8.87
C ILE A 40 2.01 12.09 -9.23
N ASP A 41 2.24 13.34 -9.60
CA ASP A 41 3.54 13.90 -9.92
C ASP A 41 3.89 15.05 -8.96
N LYS A 42 5.07 15.63 -9.13
CA LYS A 42 5.60 16.63 -8.21
C LYS A 42 5.11 18.06 -8.49
N VAL A 43 4.34 18.30 -9.56
CA VAL A 43 4.10 19.68 -10.05
C VAL A 43 2.65 19.98 -10.40
N SER A 44 1.91 19.04 -10.97
CA SER A 44 0.58 19.28 -11.51
C SER A 44 -0.47 19.37 -10.40
N PRO A 45 -1.52 20.19 -10.58
CA PRO A 45 -2.68 20.17 -9.70
C PRO A 45 -3.51 18.89 -9.91
N SER A 46 -4.23 18.46 -8.86
CA SER A 46 -5.15 17.33 -8.98
C SER A 46 -6.26 17.59 -10.00
N PRO A 47 -6.62 16.61 -10.85
CA PRO A 47 -7.75 16.72 -11.77
C PRO A 47 -9.07 17.04 -11.06
N LEU A 48 -9.29 16.44 -9.89
CA LEU A 48 -10.40 16.78 -9.01
C LEU A 48 -9.93 17.77 -7.94
N ARG A 49 -10.49 18.97 -7.93
CA ARG A 49 -10.03 20.10 -7.09
C ARG A 49 -10.01 19.81 -5.58
N ILE A 50 -10.93 18.96 -5.09
CA ILE A 50 -11.02 18.59 -3.67
C ILE A 50 -10.07 17.45 -3.28
N ALA A 51 -9.46 16.78 -4.26
CA ALA A 51 -8.57 15.65 -4.01
C ALA A 51 -7.14 16.19 -3.84
N PRO A 52 -6.48 15.96 -2.69
CA PRO A 52 -5.11 16.44 -2.50
C PRO A 52 -4.16 15.77 -3.49
N PRO A 53 -3.15 16.49 -4.01
CA PRO A 53 -2.10 15.86 -4.81
C PRO A 53 -1.29 14.92 -3.90
N PHE A 54 -0.82 13.79 -4.40
CA PHE A 54 -0.17 12.77 -3.56
C PHE A 54 1.09 13.26 -2.87
N ARG A 55 1.81 14.22 -3.47
CA ARG A 55 2.96 14.88 -2.85
C ARG A 55 2.64 15.63 -1.55
N ASP A 56 1.37 15.94 -1.28
CA ASP A 56 0.98 16.65 -0.06
C ASP A 56 0.47 15.70 1.03
N LEU A 57 0.29 14.40 0.74
CA LEU A 57 -0.29 13.45 1.71
C LEU A 57 0.56 13.29 2.97
N HIS A 58 1.89 13.21 2.80
CA HIS A 58 2.83 13.05 3.92
C HIS A 58 2.82 14.25 4.89
N LEU A 59 2.34 15.41 4.45
CA LEU A 59 2.18 16.60 5.29
C LEU A 59 0.99 16.47 6.26
N MET A 60 0.07 15.55 5.99
CA MET A 60 -1.13 15.33 6.80
C MET A 60 -0.97 14.16 7.76
N TYR A 61 -0.31 13.08 7.32
CA TYR A 61 -0.05 11.87 8.10
C TYR A 61 1.05 11.02 7.46
N PRO A 62 1.71 10.12 8.21
CA PRO A 62 2.63 9.13 7.64
C PRO A 62 1.89 8.23 6.65
N VAL A 63 2.36 8.15 5.41
CA VAL A 63 1.63 7.48 4.33
C VAL A 63 1.45 5.98 4.56
N GLU A 64 2.29 5.36 5.38
CA GLU A 64 2.20 3.95 5.81
C GLU A 64 0.91 3.67 6.60
N THR A 65 0.30 4.68 7.22
CA THR A 65 -0.99 4.52 7.91
C THR A 65 -2.12 4.16 6.95
N LEU A 66 -1.91 4.29 5.63
CA LEU A 66 -2.87 3.87 4.61
C LEU A 66 -2.90 2.36 4.39
N GLU A 67 -1.90 1.59 4.85
CA GLU A 67 -1.76 0.16 4.54
C GLU A 67 -3.01 -0.65 4.90
N GLU A 68 -3.56 -0.47 6.11
CA GLU A 68 -4.78 -1.14 6.56
C GLU A 68 -5.96 -0.80 5.65
N SER A 69 -6.17 0.49 5.39
CA SER A 69 -7.27 0.94 4.52
C SER A 69 -7.11 0.43 3.07
N LEU A 70 -5.90 0.32 2.55
CA LEU A 70 -5.62 -0.25 1.22
C LEU A 70 -5.86 -1.77 1.20
N ALA A 71 -5.62 -2.46 2.32
CA ALA A 71 -5.85 -3.89 2.47
C ALA A 71 -7.33 -4.22 2.67
N GLU A 72 -8.08 -3.39 3.38
CA GLU A 72 -9.47 -3.64 3.78
C GLU A 72 -10.50 -3.06 2.82
N GLY A 73 -10.13 -1.99 2.12
CA GLY A 73 -10.99 -1.29 1.17
C GLY A 73 -10.85 0.19 1.40
N ILE A 74 -10.21 0.89 0.46
CA ILE A 74 -9.91 2.30 0.66
C ILE A 74 -11.21 3.11 0.72
N MET A 75 -11.51 3.59 1.92
CA MET A 75 -12.73 4.35 2.23
C MET A 75 -12.33 5.66 2.86
N THR A 76 -12.49 6.73 2.10
CA THR A 76 -12.43 8.09 2.66
C THR A 76 -13.83 8.55 3.03
N GLY A 77 -13.92 9.52 3.93
CA GLY A 77 -15.19 10.05 4.44
C GLY A 77 -16.08 10.77 3.39
N HIS A 78 -15.82 10.60 2.09
CA HIS A 78 -16.65 11.14 1.01
C HIS A 78 -16.95 10.06 -0.06
N PRO A 79 -18.18 10.01 -0.62
CA PRO A 79 -18.58 8.96 -1.57
C PRO A 79 -17.89 9.06 -2.94
N THR A 80 -17.17 10.14 -3.23
CA THR A 80 -16.51 10.37 -4.52
C THR A 80 -15.29 9.46 -4.77
N MET A 81 -14.67 8.92 -3.71
CA MET A 81 -13.51 8.03 -3.87
C MET A 81 -14.01 6.58 -4.07
N PRO A 82 -13.59 5.89 -5.14
CA PRO A 82 -13.94 4.49 -5.32
C PRO A 82 -13.38 3.62 -4.20
N GLN A 83 -14.14 2.59 -3.87
CA GLN A 83 -13.65 1.48 -3.06
C GLN A 83 -12.88 0.50 -3.94
N PHE A 84 -11.69 0.15 -3.50
CA PHE A 84 -10.89 -0.95 -4.03
C PHE A 84 -9.94 -1.44 -2.95
N ARG A 85 -9.36 -2.62 -3.17
CA ARG A 85 -8.38 -3.25 -2.30
C ARG A 85 -7.14 -3.58 -3.12
N PHE A 86 -5.99 -3.53 -2.48
CA PHE A 86 -4.72 -4.00 -3.03
C PHE A 86 -4.28 -5.28 -2.33
N ASP A 87 -3.57 -6.12 -3.08
CA ASP A 87 -2.85 -7.26 -2.51
C ASP A 87 -1.63 -6.76 -1.70
N PRO A 88 -1.10 -7.56 -0.75
CA PRO A 88 -0.02 -7.10 0.15
C PRO A 88 1.25 -6.57 -0.55
N ASP A 89 1.61 -7.17 -1.68
CA ASP A 89 2.74 -6.72 -2.51
C ASP A 89 2.43 -5.39 -3.20
N GLN A 90 1.22 -5.24 -3.74
CA GLN A 90 0.74 -3.99 -4.34
C GLN A 90 0.69 -2.85 -3.32
N ILE A 91 0.30 -3.13 -2.07
CA ILE A 91 0.32 -2.14 -0.98
C ILE A 91 1.76 -1.67 -0.76
N SER A 92 2.69 -2.61 -0.62
CA SER A 92 4.11 -2.29 -0.39
C SER A 92 4.69 -1.44 -1.54
N ASP A 93 4.39 -1.79 -2.79
CA ASP A 93 4.77 -1.05 -3.98
C ASP A 93 4.18 0.37 -3.96
N PHE A 94 2.89 0.49 -3.64
CA PHE A 94 2.15 1.74 -3.62
C PHE A 94 2.64 2.69 -2.53
N ILE A 95 2.83 2.20 -1.30
CA ILE A 95 3.40 2.96 -0.20
C ILE A 95 4.81 3.45 -0.56
N LEU A 96 5.66 2.57 -1.11
CA LEU A 96 7.00 2.98 -1.55
C LEU A 96 6.94 4.11 -2.60
N PHE A 97 5.98 4.07 -3.51
CA PHE A 97 5.74 5.16 -4.45
C PHE A 97 5.32 6.46 -3.74
N LEU A 98 4.37 6.42 -2.81
CA LEU A 98 3.94 7.60 -2.06
C LEU A 98 5.11 8.24 -1.31
N LYS A 99 5.94 7.43 -0.65
CA LYS A 99 7.16 7.90 0.04
C LYS A 99 8.16 8.58 -0.88
N SER A 100 8.22 8.19 -2.16
CA SER A 100 9.10 8.86 -3.15
C SER A 100 8.69 10.31 -3.49
N LEU A 101 7.49 10.71 -3.06
CA LEU A 101 6.92 12.05 -3.25
C LEU A 101 7.06 12.95 -2.03
N GLU A 102 7.61 12.45 -0.92
CA GLU A 102 8.12 13.26 0.18
C GLU A 102 9.21 14.25 -0.29
#